data_AF-A0AAV8XRD3-F1
#
_entry.id   AF-A0AAV8XRD3-F1
#
_cell.length_a   1.000
_cell.length_b   1.000
_cell.length_c   1.000
_cell.angle_alpha   90.00
_cell.angle_beta   90.00
_cell.angle_gamma   90.00
#
_symmetry.space_group_name_H-M   'P 1'
#
loop_
_entity.id
_entity.type
_entity.pdbx_description
1 polymer ?
#
loop_
_entity_poly.entity_id
_entity_poly.type
_entity_poly.pdbx_seq_one_letter_code
_entity_poly.pdbx_strand_id
1 'polypeptide(L)'
;MVGLRAKLYDFVVGYNSVIKKAKGVKKCVTKRLKHEAYKNCLFNKKVMLCKQSLFRSIKHVIHTQIVNKVALSCQDDKRIFYQMV
;
A
#
# COMPACT_ATOMS: atom_id res chain seq x y z
N MET A 1 -6.29 -15.55 -1.76
CA MET A 1 -5.56 -14.64 -0.85
C MET A 1 -4.26 -14.21 -1.52
N VAL A 2 -3.82 -12.97 -1.31
CA VAL A 2 -2.53 -12.45 -1.79
C VAL A 2 -1.84 -11.71 -0.64
N GLY A 3 -0.67 -12.15 -0.25
CA GLY A 3 0.18 -11.49 0.75
C GLY A 3 1.44 -10.93 0.09
N LEU A 4 1.72 -9.64 0.27
CA LEU A 4 2.94 -9.00 -0.26
C LEU A 4 3.98 -8.81 0.84
N ARG A 5 3.56 -8.25 1.99
CA ARG A 5 4.40 -8.07 3.20
C ARG A 5 3.52 -7.84 4.44
N ALA A 6 4.15 -7.66 5.60
CA ALA A 6 3.45 -7.29 6.83
C ALA A 6 2.56 -6.04 6.63
N LYS A 7 1.27 -6.17 6.98
CA LYS A 7 0.22 -5.13 6.81
C LYS A 7 -0.02 -4.71 5.35
N LEU A 8 0.34 -5.55 4.37
CA LEU A 8 0.10 -5.37 2.93
C LEU A 8 -0.37 -6.69 2.31
N TYR A 9 -1.69 -6.89 2.28
CA TYR A 9 -2.30 -8.15 1.85
C TYR A 9 -3.77 -7.94 1.48
N ASP A 10 -4.34 -8.92 0.78
CA ASP A 10 -5.75 -9.01 0.44
C ASP A 10 -6.27 -10.45 0.56
N PHE A 11 -7.42 -10.63 1.21
CA PHE A 11 -8.10 -11.92 1.26
C PHE A 11 -9.61 -11.78 1.44
N VAL A 12 -10.32 -12.77 0.93
CA VAL A 12 -11.77 -12.90 1.03
C VAL A 12 -12.09 -13.67 2.31
N VAL A 13 -13.08 -13.19 3.07
CA VAL A 13 -13.60 -13.81 4.29
C VAL A 13 -15.08 -14.13 4.04
N GLY A 14 -15.39 -15.40 3.81
CA GLY A 14 -16.76 -15.86 3.52
C GLY A 14 -17.31 -15.39 2.16
N TYR A 15 -18.64 -15.33 2.05
CA TYR A 15 -19.33 -15.17 0.76
C TYR A 15 -19.07 -13.83 0.05
N ASN A 16 -18.89 -12.71 0.77
CA ASN A 16 -18.75 -11.39 0.12
C ASN A 16 -17.88 -10.36 0.89
N SER A 17 -17.26 -10.74 2.02
CA SER A 17 -16.44 -9.79 2.76
C SER A 17 -14.98 -9.91 2.34
N VAL A 18 -14.31 -8.76 2.15
CA VAL A 18 -12.91 -8.73 1.69
C VAL A 18 -12.09 -7.84 2.62
N ILE A 19 -10.98 -8.37 3.11
CA ILE A 19 -10.02 -7.65 3.93
C ILE A 19 -8.85 -7.21 3.08
N LYS A 20 -8.80 -5.91 2.80
CA LYS A 20 -7.69 -5.25 2.09
C LYS A 20 -6.85 -4.45 3.06
N LYS A 21 -5.53 -4.68 3.05
CA LYS A 21 -4.55 -3.87 3.78
C LYS A 21 -3.52 -3.31 2.79
N ALA A 22 -3.27 -2.01 2.93
CA ALA A 22 -2.21 -1.30 2.22
C ALA A 22 -1.48 -0.40 3.22
N LYS A 23 -0.29 -0.83 3.64
CA LYS A 23 0.50 -0.17 4.68
C LYS A 23 0.77 1.29 4.33
N GLY A 24 0.39 2.21 5.22
CA GLY A 24 0.65 3.65 5.06
C GLY A 24 -0.24 4.36 4.04
N VAL A 25 -1.24 3.67 3.48
CA VAL A 25 -2.25 4.22 2.56
C VAL A 25 -3.55 4.48 3.32
N LYS A 26 -4.22 5.59 3.02
CA LYS A 26 -5.51 5.93 3.63
C LYS A 26 -6.58 4.88 3.32
N LYS A 27 -7.46 4.61 4.29
CA LYS A 27 -8.55 3.61 4.18
C LYS A 27 -9.46 3.86 2.97
N CYS A 28 -9.77 5.12 2.65
CA CYS A 28 -10.59 5.47 1.48
C CYS A 28 -9.96 5.03 0.16
N VAL A 29 -8.63 5.06 0.05
CA VAL A 29 -7.89 4.58 -1.11
C VAL A 29 -7.77 3.06 -1.09
N THR A 30 -7.44 2.47 0.06
CA THR A 30 -7.33 1.00 0.22
C THR A 30 -8.62 0.28 -0.16
N LYS A 31 -9.79 0.83 0.17
CA LYS A 31 -11.10 0.27 -0.22
C LYS A 31 -11.28 0.16 -1.75
N ARG A 32 -10.69 1.09 -2.52
CA ARG A 32 -10.78 1.14 -3.99
C ARG A 32 -9.81 0.18 -4.69
N LEU A 33 -8.85 -0.39 -3.98
CA LEU A 33 -7.90 -1.35 -4.57
C LEU A 33 -8.62 -2.64 -4.97
N LYS A 34 -8.31 -3.15 -6.15
CA LYS A 34 -8.85 -4.44 -6.65
C LYS A 34 -7.93 -5.58 -6.25
N HIS A 35 -8.49 -6.79 -6.08
CA HIS A 35 -7.72 -8.00 -5.79
C HIS A 35 -6.63 -8.26 -6.85
N GLU A 36 -6.95 -8.00 -8.12
CA GLU A 36 -6.04 -8.09 -9.26
C GLU A 36 -4.81 -7.19 -9.11
N ALA A 37 -4.95 -6.02 -8.49
CA ALA A 37 -3.81 -5.12 -8.27
C ALA A 37 -2.77 -5.77 -7.34
N TYR A 38 -3.22 -6.50 -6.32
CA TYR A 38 -2.35 -7.28 -5.44
C TYR A 38 -1.68 -8.44 -6.19
N LYS A 39 -2.44 -9.19 -7.01
CA LYS A 39 -1.89 -10.26 -7.86
C LYS A 39 -0.82 -9.72 -8.82
N ASN A 40 -1.12 -8.64 -9.53
CA ASN A 40 -0.20 -7.99 -10.46
C ASN A 40 1.06 -7.50 -9.76
N CYS A 41 0.93 -6.93 -8.57
CA CYS A 41 2.09 -6.52 -7.76
C CYS A 41 2.96 -7.72 -7.36
N LEU A 42 2.34 -8.86 -7.02
CA LEU A 42 3.07 -10.07 -6.60
C LEU A 42 3.79 -10.74 -7.77
N PHE A 43 3.06 -11.02 -8.87
CA PHE A 43 3.59 -11.82 -9.98
C PHE A 43 4.43 -11.01 -10.96
N ASN A 44 4.05 -9.75 -11.22
CA ASN A 44 4.75 -8.92 -12.21
C ASN A 44 5.74 -7.95 -11.56
N LYS A 45 5.93 -8.02 -10.23
CA LYS A 45 6.77 -7.10 -9.44
C LYS A 45 6.46 -5.61 -9.71
N LYS A 46 5.23 -5.31 -10.15
CA LYS A 46 4.82 -3.94 -10.50
C LYS A 46 4.49 -3.15 -9.24
N VAL A 47 5.13 -2.01 -9.10
CA VAL A 47 4.79 -1.04 -8.05
C VAL A 47 3.54 -0.28 -8.48
N MET A 48 2.56 -0.17 -7.58
CA MET A 48 1.36 0.60 -7.82
C MET A 48 1.37 1.86 -6.96
N LEU A 49 1.19 3.01 -7.60
CA LEU A 49 1.07 4.32 -6.96
C LEU A 49 -0.40 4.70 -6.79
N CYS A 50 -0.71 5.47 -5.75
CA CYS A 50 -2.01 6.05 -5.51
C CYS A 50 -1.90 7.52 -5.14
N LYS A 51 -2.81 8.35 -5.67
CA LYS A 51 -2.98 9.72 -5.20
C LYS A 51 -3.87 9.74 -3.96
N GLN A 52 -3.45 10.46 -2.93
CA GLN A 52 -4.26 10.69 -1.73
C GLN A 52 -4.10 12.12 -1.23
N SER A 53 -5.22 12.78 -0.92
CA SER A 53 -5.23 14.10 -0.29
C SER A 53 -4.94 13.97 1.20
N LEU A 54 -4.07 14.81 1.75
CA LEU A 54 -3.72 14.84 3.17
C LEU A 54 -3.51 16.27 3.66
N PHE A 55 -3.79 16.47 4.94
CA PHE A 55 -3.42 17.69 5.65
C PHE A 55 -1.98 17.55 6.12
N ARG A 56 -1.16 18.56 5.83
CA ARG A 56 0.23 18.64 6.25
C ARG A 56 0.46 19.94 7.00
N SER A 57 1.01 19.85 8.20
CA SER A 57 1.48 21.02 8.95
C SER A 57 2.94 21.29 8.57
N ILE A 58 3.23 22.51 8.12
CA ILE A 58 4.58 22.98 7.81
C ILE A 58 4.73 24.35 8.49
N LYS A 59 5.73 24.51 9.37
CA LYS A 59 5.96 25.76 10.12
C LYS A 59 4.66 26.29 10.78
N HIS A 60 3.91 25.41 11.43
CA HIS A 60 2.63 25.70 12.07
C HIS A 60 1.47 26.14 11.16
N VAL A 61 1.64 26.06 9.83
CA VAL A 61 0.56 26.32 8.86
C VAL A 61 0.06 25.00 8.27
N ILE A 62 -1.27 24.81 8.26
CA ILE A 62 -1.91 23.62 7.73
C ILE A 62 -2.19 23.81 6.24
N HIS A 63 -1.71 22.86 5.43
CA HIS A 63 -1.93 22.83 3.99
C HIS A 63 -2.65 21.53 3.60
N THR A 64 -3.53 21.64 2.61
CA THR A 64 -4.07 20.46 1.91
C THR A 64 -3.14 20.13 0.75
N GLN A 65 -2.63 18.90 0.70
CA GLN A 65 -1.71 18.44 -0.32
C GLN A 65 -2.18 17.12 -0.92
N ILE A 66 -2.00 16.95 -2.23
CA ILE A 66 -2.20 15.67 -2.91
C ILE A 66 -0.83 15.02 -3.05
N VAL A 67 -0.67 13.84 -2.48
CA VAL A 67 0.58 13.09 -2.56
C VAL A 67 0.38 11.83 -3.39
N ASN A 68 1.31 11.59 -4.31
CA ASN A 68 1.42 10.32 -5.01
C ASN A 68 2.28 9.35 -4.20
N LYS A 69 1.67 8.28 -3.68
CA LYS A 69 2.31 7.35 -2.73
C LYS A 69 2.30 5.93 -3.26
N VAL A 70 3.37 5.17 -2.98
CA VAL A 70 3.40 3.72 -3.22
C VAL A 70 2.34 3.02 -2.36
N ALA A 71 1.35 2.44 -3.04
CA ALA A 71 0.27 1.69 -2.42
C ALA A 71 0.59 0.21 -2.28
N LEU A 72 1.09 -0.40 -3.35
CA LEU A 72 1.48 -1.81 -3.40
C LEU A 72 2.91 -1.90 -3.94
N SER A 73 3.74 -2.67 -3.25
CA SER A 73 5.07 -3.09 -3.67
C SER A 73 5.37 -4.44 -3.01
N CYS A 74 6.01 -5.34 -3.76
CA CYS A 74 6.48 -6.64 -3.25
C CYS A 74 7.86 -6.54 -2.58
N GLN A 75 8.54 -5.39 -2.69
CA GLN A 75 9.84 -5.19 -2.07
C GLN A 75 9.70 -5.09 -0.55
N ASP A 76 10.57 -5.79 0.18
CA ASP A 76 10.65 -5.68 1.65
C ASP A 76 11.79 -4.74 2.05
N ASP A 77 11.52 -3.45 1.93
CA ASP A 77 12.37 -2.33 2.31
C ASP A 77 12.76 -2.30 3.80
N LYS A 78 12.19 -3.17 4.66
CA LYS A 78 12.52 -3.21 6.09
C LYS A 78 13.66 -4.14 6.45
N ARG A 79 13.97 -5.13 5.60
CA ARG A 79 14.98 -6.16 5.88
C ARG A 79 16.14 -5.95 4.94
N ILE A 80 17.03 -5.04 5.32
CA ILE A 80 18.31 -4.82 4.63
C ILE A 80 19.35 -5.61 5.42
N PHE A 81 19.86 -6.69 4.83
CA PHE A 81 21.06 -7.35 5.33
C PHE A 81 22.26 -6.63 4.71
N TYR A 82 23.05 -5.93 5.52
CA TYR A 82 24.37 -5.47 5.08
C TYR A 82 25.29 -6.70 5.07
N GLN A 83 25.53 -7.26 3.90
CA GLN A 83 26.63 -8.22 3.73
C GLN A 83 27.92 -7.40 3.68
N MET A 84 28.65 -7.32 4.79
CA MET A 84 30.05 -6.90 4.71
C MET A 84 30.80 -7.97 3.92
N VAL A 85 31.47 -7.54 2.85
CA VAL A 85 32.51 -8.30 2.16
C VAL A 85 33.64 -8.60 3.13
#